data_AF-A0A973MLD3-F1
#
_entry.id   AF-A0A973MLD3-F1
#
_cell.length_a   1.000
_cell.length_b   1.000
_cell.length_c   1.000
_cell.angle_alpha   90.00
_cell.angle_beta   90.00
_cell.angle_gamma   90.00
#
_symmetry.space_group_name_H-M   'P 1'
#
loop_
_entity.id
_entity.type
_entity.pdbx_description
1 polymer ?
#
loop_
_entity_poly.entity_id
_entity_poly.type
_entity_poly.pdbx_seq_one_letter_code
_entity_poly.pdbx_strand_id
1 'polypeptide(L)'
;VVLVDERPEEVTDMQRSVKGEVISSTFDRPAEDHTTVAELAIERAKRLVELGHDVVVLLDSITRLGRAYNLAAPASGRILSGGVDSTALYPPKRFFGAARNIEDGGSLTILATALVDTGSRMDEVIFEEFKGTGNAELKLDRKLADKRIFPAVDVDASGTRKEEILLGSDELAIVWKLRRVLHALDQQQAIELLLDKMKQTKSNAEFLLQIQKTTPMPGNGD
;
A
#
# COMPACT_ATOMS: atom_id res chain seq x y z
N VAL A 1 9.06 5.66 9.36
CA VAL A 1 9.17 4.37 8.67
C VAL A 1 9.30 3.28 9.72
N VAL A 2 8.52 2.21 9.61
CA VAL A 2 8.56 1.03 10.49
C VAL A 2 9.05 -0.14 9.65
N LEU A 3 10.21 -0.68 9.99
CA LEU A 3 10.83 -1.82 9.31
C LEU A 3 10.85 -3.02 10.25
N VAL A 4 10.20 -4.12 9.88
CA VAL A 4 10.11 -5.31 10.72
C VAL A 4 10.61 -6.52 9.96
N ASP A 5 11.47 -7.31 10.61
CA ASP A 5 12.06 -8.53 10.05
C ASP A 5 12.78 -8.27 8.70
N GLU A 6 13.43 -7.11 8.59
CA GLU A 6 14.23 -6.71 7.42
C GLU A 6 15.73 -6.76 7.66
N ARG A 7 16.49 -6.65 6.57
CA ARG A 7 17.95 -6.77 6.62
C ARG A 7 18.60 -5.51 7.19
N PRO A 8 19.68 -5.63 7.99
CA PRO A 8 20.38 -4.48 8.57
C PRO A 8 20.84 -3.44 7.53
N GLU A 9 21.25 -3.88 6.33
CA GLU A 9 21.65 -2.99 5.24
C GLU A 9 20.50 -2.15 4.69
N GLU A 10 19.29 -2.71 4.59
CA GLU A 10 18.08 -2.02 4.13
C GLU A 10 17.64 -0.99 5.17
N VAL A 11 17.73 -1.33 6.47
CA VAL A 11 17.48 -0.40 7.57
C VAL A 11 18.45 0.77 7.53
N THR A 12 19.75 0.48 7.34
CA THR A 12 20.79 1.51 7.28
C THR A 12 20.59 2.44 6.08
N ASP A 13 20.22 1.89 4.92
CA ASP A 13 19.91 2.68 3.73
C ASP A 13 18.71 3.61 3.97
N MET A 14 17.63 3.09 4.55
CA MET A 14 16.43 3.87 4.87
C MET A 14 16.74 5.02 5.85
N GLN A 15 17.56 4.76 6.87
CA GLN A 15 17.99 5.77 7.84
C GLN A 15 18.79 6.92 7.20
N ARG A 16 19.55 6.64 6.13
CA ARG A 16 20.35 7.64 5.43
C ARG A 16 19.54 8.40 4.37
N SER A 17 18.56 7.73 3.76
CA SER A 17 17.81 8.23 2.62
C SER A 17 16.55 9.02 3.03
N VAL A 18 15.95 8.70 4.18
CA VAL A 18 14.69 9.33 4.61
C VAL A 18 14.92 10.43 5.64
N LYS A 19 14.33 11.60 5.38
CA LYS A 19 14.21 12.68 6.37
C LYS A 19 13.00 12.42 7.27
N GLY A 20 13.17 11.56 8.26
CA GLY A 20 12.12 11.19 9.19
C GLY A 20 12.60 10.18 10.23
N GLU A 21 11.68 9.76 11.10
CA GLU A 21 11.98 8.74 12.10
C GLU A 21 11.94 7.34 11.46
N VAL A 22 13.03 6.58 11.62
CA VAL A 22 13.10 5.17 11.22
C VAL A 22 13.13 4.32 12.48
N ILE A 23 12.06 3.56 12.68
CA ILE A 23 11.88 2.62 13.78
C ILE A 23 12.03 1.22 13.16
N SER A 24 12.90 0.38 13.70
CA SER A 24 13.21 -0.91 13.07
C SER A 24 13.48 -2.02 14.07
N SER A 25 13.09 -3.24 13.70
CA SER A 25 13.59 -4.48 14.28
C SER A 25 14.04 -5.41 13.16
N THR A 26 15.33 -5.69 13.09
CA THR A 26 15.96 -6.52 12.05
C THR A 26 15.64 -8.01 12.23
N PHE A 27 15.80 -8.81 11.17
CA PHE A 27 15.43 -10.25 11.12
C PHE A 27 16.15 -11.14 12.15
N ASP A 28 17.26 -10.68 12.73
CA ASP A 28 18.03 -11.40 13.75
C ASP A 28 17.43 -11.28 15.16
N ARG A 29 16.35 -10.50 15.31
CA ARG A 29 15.63 -10.31 16.58
C ARG A 29 14.47 -11.30 16.74
N PRO A 30 14.06 -11.62 17.99
CA PRO A 30 12.87 -12.41 18.24
C PRO A 30 11.58 -11.77 17.70
N ALA A 31 10.56 -12.60 17.46
CA ALA A 31 9.27 -12.12 16.96
C ALA A 31 8.58 -11.15 17.93
N GLU A 32 8.77 -11.32 19.24
CA GLU A 32 8.26 -10.43 20.29
C GLU A 32 8.85 -9.01 20.20
N ASP A 33 10.10 -8.88 19.76
CA ASP A 33 10.71 -7.57 19.55
C ASP A 33 10.03 -6.87 18.37
N HIS A 34 9.75 -7.59 17.28
CA HIS A 34 9.06 -7.03 16.11
C HIS A 34 7.67 -6.52 16.46
N THR A 35 6.89 -7.30 17.21
CA THR A 35 5.53 -6.91 17.61
C THR A 35 5.57 -5.72 18.57
N THR A 36 6.47 -5.75 19.56
CA THR A 36 6.65 -4.64 20.53
C THR A 36 7.03 -3.34 19.83
N VAL A 37 7.98 -3.38 18.90
CA VAL A 37 8.43 -2.21 18.16
C VAL A 37 7.28 -1.62 17.31
N ALA A 38 6.48 -2.46 16.67
CA ALA A 38 5.32 -2.01 15.91
C ALA A 38 4.25 -1.39 16.82
N GLU A 39 3.95 -2.00 17.98
CA GLU A 39 2.98 -1.45 18.94
C GLU A 39 3.39 -0.08 19.47
N LEU A 40 4.66 0.09 19.84
CA LEU A 40 5.20 1.38 20.28
C LEU A 40 5.14 2.44 19.16
N ALA A 41 5.47 2.05 17.93
CA ALA A 41 5.43 2.96 16.79
C ALA A 41 4.01 3.48 16.51
N ILE A 42 3.00 2.60 16.56
CA ILE A 42 1.61 3.01 16.30
C ILE A 42 1.01 3.82 17.44
N GLU A 43 1.33 3.50 18.70
CA GLU A 43 0.84 4.29 19.84
C GLU A 43 1.44 5.71 19.82
N ARG A 44 2.72 5.85 19.48
CA ARG A 44 3.34 7.15 19.25
C ARG A 44 2.65 7.92 18.13
N ALA A 45 2.38 7.27 17.00
CA ALA A 45 1.67 7.89 15.88
C ALA A 45 0.28 8.40 16.29
N LYS A 46 -0.48 7.61 17.06
CA LYS A 46 -1.78 8.02 17.60
C LYS A 46 -1.68 9.26 18.50
N ARG A 47 -0.70 9.32 19.41
CA ARG A 47 -0.51 10.49 20.27
C ARG A 47 -0.21 11.76 19.47
N LEU A 48 0.58 11.66 18.40
CA LEU A 48 0.85 12.80 17.52
C LEU A 48 -0.43 13.27 16.80
N VAL A 49 -1.26 12.34 16.35
CA VAL A 49 -2.54 12.66 15.69
C VAL A 49 -3.53 13.31 16.64
N GLU A 50 -3.60 12.85 17.89
CA GLU A 50 -4.39 13.47 18.96
C GLU A 50 -3.93 14.90 19.29
N LEU A 51 -2.66 15.23 19.04
CA LEU A 51 -2.11 16.59 19.16
C LEU A 51 -2.36 17.45 17.91
N GLY A 52 -3.09 16.93 16.92
CA GLY A 52 -3.43 17.65 15.69
C GLY A 52 -2.43 17.50 14.54
N HIS A 53 -1.49 16.56 14.61
CA HIS A 53 -0.52 16.33 13.53
C HIS A 53 -0.99 15.32 12.49
N ASP A 54 -0.70 15.60 11.22
CA ASP A 54 -0.81 14.62 10.14
C ASP A 54 0.41 13.69 10.12
N VAL A 55 0.18 12.41 10.39
CA VAL A 55 1.23 11.39 10.53
C VAL A 55 1.13 10.37 9.42
N VAL A 56 2.27 10.10 8.76
CA VAL A 56 2.40 9.03 7.76
C VAL A 56 3.31 7.94 8.31
N VAL A 57 2.80 6.71 8.37
CA VAL A 57 3.56 5.51 8.70
C VAL A 57 3.77 4.69 7.44
N LEU A 58 5.02 4.55 7.02
CA LEU A 58 5.43 3.59 5.99
C LEU A 58 5.85 2.30 6.70
N LEU A 59 5.12 1.20 6.50
CA LEU A 59 5.38 -0.11 7.10
C LEU A 59 5.92 -1.08 6.04
N ASP A 60 7.10 -1.63 6.27
CA ASP A 60 7.68 -2.71 5.47
C ASP A 60 7.99 -3.92 6.37
N SER A 61 7.17 -4.98 6.40
CA SER A 61 5.90 -5.19 5.67
C SER A 61 4.78 -5.65 6.60
N ILE A 62 3.51 -5.46 6.21
CA ILE A 62 2.36 -5.97 6.99
C ILE A 62 2.33 -7.50 7.01
N THR A 63 2.84 -8.14 5.95
CA THR A 63 2.95 -9.60 5.87
C THR A 63 3.92 -10.10 6.94
N ARG A 64 5.14 -9.55 6.99
CA ARG A 64 6.14 -9.90 8.02
C ARG A 64 5.64 -9.62 9.43
N LEU A 65 4.96 -8.49 9.63
CA LEU A 65 4.33 -8.18 10.91
C LEU A 65 3.29 -9.24 11.30
N GLY A 66 2.44 -9.66 10.37
CA GLY A 66 1.47 -10.74 10.57
C GLY A 66 2.15 -12.08 10.93
N ARG A 67 3.29 -12.39 10.31
CA ARG A 67 4.10 -13.57 10.67
C ARG A 67 4.63 -13.47 12.10
N ALA A 68 5.17 -12.32 12.48
CA ALA A 68 5.69 -12.09 13.82
C ALA A 68 4.61 -12.25 14.90
N TYR A 69 3.42 -11.69 14.69
CA TYR A 69 2.30 -11.91 15.62
C TYR A 69 1.86 -13.37 15.68
N ASN A 70 1.87 -14.09 14.56
CA ASN A 70 1.55 -15.53 14.54
C ASN A 70 2.56 -16.37 15.32
N LEU A 71 3.84 -16.00 15.28
CA LEU A 71 4.90 -16.69 16.02
C LEU A 71 4.89 -16.37 17.52
N ALA A 72 4.59 -15.11 17.88
CA ALA A 72 4.57 -14.64 19.26
C ALA A 72 3.25 -14.98 19.99
N ALA A 73 2.17 -15.33 19.27
CA ALA A 73 0.88 -15.62 19.87
C ALA A 73 0.86 -16.98 20.58
N PRO A 74 0.24 -17.07 21.77
CA PRO A 74 -0.09 -18.35 22.38
C PRO A 74 -1.06 -19.13 21.47
N ALA A 75 -0.89 -20.45 21.38
CA ALA A 75 -1.78 -21.29 20.57
C ALA A 75 -3.23 -21.21 21.07
N SER A 76 -4.15 -20.72 20.23
CA SER A 76 -5.58 -20.64 20.58
C SER A 76 -6.32 -21.97 20.40
N GLY A 77 -5.69 -22.93 19.74
CA GLY A 77 -6.31 -24.19 19.31
C GLY A 77 -7.17 -24.07 18.05
N ARG A 78 -7.31 -22.86 17.46
CA ARG A 78 -8.04 -22.62 16.21
C ARG A 78 -7.09 -22.10 15.13
N ILE A 79 -6.57 -23.04 14.35
CA ILE A 79 -5.62 -22.78 13.27
C ILE A 79 -6.41 -22.72 11.95
N LEU A 80 -6.26 -21.61 11.23
CA LEU A 80 -6.78 -21.39 9.88
C LEU A 80 -5.95 -22.15 8.84
N SER A 81 -6.42 -22.15 7.59
CA SER A 81 -5.61 -22.64 6.46
C SER A 81 -4.25 -21.94 6.46
N GLY A 82 -3.18 -22.67 6.11
CA GLY A 82 -1.83 -22.08 6.04
C GLY A 82 -1.10 -21.91 7.37
N GLY A 83 -1.62 -22.45 8.48
CA GLY A 83 -0.91 -22.46 9.77
C GLY A 83 -1.01 -21.15 10.56
N VAL A 84 -1.98 -20.31 10.23
CA VAL A 84 -2.22 -19.04 10.91
C VAL A 84 -3.20 -19.24 12.05
N ASP A 85 -2.86 -18.82 13.26
CA ASP A 85 -3.80 -18.80 14.38
C ASP A 85 -4.86 -17.71 14.16
N SER A 86 -6.13 -18.06 14.32
CA SER A 86 -7.25 -17.14 14.10
C SER A 86 -7.20 -15.86 14.96
N THR A 87 -6.55 -15.92 16.12
CA THR A 87 -6.39 -14.78 17.04
C THR A 87 -5.15 -13.94 16.75
N ALA A 88 -4.13 -14.54 16.12
CA ALA A 88 -2.87 -13.87 15.83
C ALA A 88 -3.00 -12.70 14.83
N LEU A 89 -4.01 -12.72 13.97
CA LEU A 89 -4.24 -11.65 13.01
C LEU A 89 -5.01 -10.44 13.58
N TYR A 90 -5.56 -10.54 14.78
CA TYR A 90 -6.31 -9.44 15.38
C TYR A 90 -5.41 -8.21 15.67
N PRO A 91 -4.26 -8.33 16.35
CA PRO A 91 -3.37 -7.19 16.60
C PRO A 91 -2.89 -6.46 15.34
N PRO A 92 -2.39 -7.12 14.28
CA PRO A 92 -1.93 -6.41 13.09
C PRO A 92 -3.10 -5.82 12.27
N LYS A 93 -4.32 -6.41 12.33
CA LYS A 93 -5.52 -5.76 11.78
C LYS A 93 -5.85 -4.47 12.51
N ARG A 94 -5.76 -4.49 13.84
CA ARG A 94 -5.95 -3.28 14.66
C ARG A 94 -4.87 -2.24 14.37
N PHE A 95 -3.62 -2.66 14.15
CA PHE A 95 -2.53 -1.78 13.72
C PHE A 95 -2.88 -1.09 12.40
N PHE A 96 -3.22 -1.86 11.36
CA PHE A 96 -3.48 -1.31 10.03
C PHE A 96 -4.77 -0.47 9.99
N GLY A 97 -5.82 -0.92 10.69
CA GLY A 97 -7.07 -0.18 10.87
C GLY A 97 -6.97 1.03 11.80
N ALA A 98 -5.81 1.33 12.37
CA ALA A 98 -5.60 2.59 13.07
C ALA A 98 -5.61 3.78 12.10
N ALA A 99 -5.22 3.58 10.84
CA ALA A 99 -5.26 4.60 9.80
C ALA A 99 -6.66 5.20 9.64
N ARG A 100 -6.77 6.53 9.74
CA ARG A 100 -8.03 7.27 9.63
C ARG A 100 -7.78 8.77 9.54
N ASN A 101 -8.72 9.48 8.92
CA ASN A 101 -8.83 10.93 9.04
C ASN A 101 -9.70 11.27 10.26
N ILE A 102 -9.31 12.25 11.08
CA ILE A 102 -10.06 12.69 12.27
C ILE A 102 -10.50 14.14 12.07
N GLU A 103 -11.80 14.41 12.18
CA GLU A 103 -12.40 15.71 11.86
C GLU A 103 -11.88 16.86 12.73
N ASP A 104 -11.76 16.64 14.05
CA ASP A 104 -11.26 17.62 15.03
C ASP A 104 -9.81 17.31 15.48
N GLY A 105 -9.02 16.64 14.64
CA GLY A 105 -7.65 16.23 14.95
C GLY A 105 -6.76 16.27 13.72
N GLY A 106 -5.64 15.54 13.77
CA GLY A 106 -4.83 15.25 12.58
C GLY A 106 -5.33 14.02 11.82
N SER A 107 -4.54 13.58 10.84
CA SER A 107 -4.77 12.33 10.12
C SER A 107 -3.68 11.30 10.37
N LEU A 108 -4.06 10.02 10.41
CA LEU A 108 -3.11 8.90 10.41
C LEU A 108 -3.20 8.16 9.08
N THR A 109 -2.16 8.31 8.25
CA THR A 109 -2.01 7.55 7.00
C THR A 109 -1.04 6.40 7.23
N ILE A 110 -1.42 5.18 6.85
CA ILE A 110 -0.54 4.01 6.88
C ILE A 110 -0.44 3.45 5.47
N LEU A 111 0.78 3.41 4.94
CA LEU A 111 1.10 2.70 3.70
C LEU A 111 1.93 1.49 4.08
N ALA A 112 1.42 0.30 3.78
CA ALA A 112 2.11 -0.94 4.10
C ALA A 112 2.33 -1.76 2.84
N THR A 113 3.54 -2.32 2.70
CA THR A 113 3.81 -3.34 1.68
C THR A 113 3.20 -4.67 2.13
N ALA A 114 2.69 -5.44 1.17
CA ALA A 114 2.21 -6.79 1.40
C ALA A 114 2.84 -7.72 0.36
N LEU A 115 3.36 -8.85 0.82
CA LEU A 115 3.95 -9.86 -0.06
C LEU A 115 2.82 -10.76 -0.59
N VAL A 116 2.81 -10.92 -1.91
CA VAL A 116 1.90 -11.80 -2.65
C VAL A 116 2.73 -12.73 -3.55
N ASP A 117 2.12 -13.83 -4.01
CA ASP A 117 2.78 -14.81 -4.89
C ASP A 117 4.15 -15.30 -4.36
N THR A 118 4.22 -15.51 -3.04
CA THR A 118 5.40 -16.05 -2.34
C THR A 118 5.44 -17.58 -2.36
N GLY A 119 4.33 -18.24 -2.74
CA GLY A 119 4.14 -19.68 -2.62
C GLY A 119 3.81 -20.15 -1.19
N SER A 120 3.73 -19.23 -0.22
CA SER A 120 3.34 -19.53 1.16
C SER A 120 1.83 -19.36 1.33
N ARG A 121 1.13 -20.44 1.67
CA ARG A 121 -0.30 -20.38 2.00
C ARG A 121 -0.59 -19.46 3.20
N MET A 122 0.39 -19.32 4.10
CA MET A 122 0.30 -18.40 5.25
C MET A 122 0.19 -16.95 4.78
N ASP A 123 1.01 -16.56 3.79
CA ASP A 123 1.02 -15.18 3.28
C ASP A 123 -0.24 -14.86 2.49
N GLU A 124 -0.76 -15.82 1.72
CA GLU A 124 -2.04 -15.69 1.01
C GLU A 124 -3.19 -15.41 1.98
N VAL A 125 -3.24 -16.16 3.10
CA VAL A 125 -4.25 -15.96 4.14
C VAL A 125 -4.07 -14.61 4.82
N ILE A 126 -2.84 -14.24 5.16
CA ILE A 126 -2.53 -12.92 5.75
C ILE A 126 -2.98 -11.79 4.81
N PHE A 127 -2.67 -11.89 3.52
CA PHE A 127 -3.03 -10.89 2.51
C PHE A 127 -4.55 -10.73 2.39
N GLU A 128 -5.29 -11.82 2.23
CA GLU A 128 -6.76 -11.77 2.09
C GLU A 128 -7.43 -11.17 3.34
N GLU A 129 -6.88 -11.43 4.53
CA GLU A 129 -7.38 -10.87 5.78
C GLU A 129 -7.15 -9.35 5.88
N PHE A 130 -6.10 -8.81 5.25
CA PHE A 130 -5.81 -7.37 5.22
C PHE A 130 -6.48 -6.62 4.07
N LYS A 131 -6.75 -7.29 2.96
CA LYS A 131 -7.45 -6.72 1.79
C LYS A 131 -8.80 -6.09 2.16
N GLY A 132 -9.51 -6.70 3.10
CA GLY A 132 -10.78 -6.15 3.62
C GLY A 132 -10.62 -4.91 4.51
N THR A 133 -9.43 -4.66 5.05
CA THR A 133 -9.16 -3.60 6.02
C THR A 133 -8.74 -2.28 5.35
N GLY A 134 -7.99 -2.36 4.24
CA GLY A 134 -7.52 -1.19 3.50
C GLY A 134 -8.60 -0.53 2.63
N ASN A 135 -8.33 0.70 2.20
CA ASN A 135 -9.14 1.45 1.25
C ASN A 135 -8.39 1.83 -0.04
N ALA A 136 -7.09 1.58 -0.13
CA ALA A 136 -6.26 1.83 -1.30
C ALA A 136 -5.33 0.63 -1.56
N GLU A 137 -5.19 0.23 -2.82
CA GLU A 137 -4.31 -0.83 -3.27
C GLU A 137 -3.47 -0.35 -4.46
N LEU A 138 -2.15 -0.52 -4.36
CA LEU A 138 -1.21 -0.32 -5.46
C LEU A 138 -0.53 -1.66 -5.75
N LYS A 139 -0.97 -2.33 -6.82
CA LYS A 139 -0.45 -3.65 -7.20
C LYS A 139 0.75 -3.52 -8.11
N LEU A 140 1.78 -4.29 -7.79
CA LEU A 140 3.00 -4.37 -8.58
C LEU A 140 3.07 -5.73 -9.26
N ASP A 141 3.42 -5.73 -10.55
CA ASP A 141 3.46 -6.94 -11.38
C ASP A 141 4.90 -7.41 -11.61
N ARG A 142 5.15 -8.69 -11.27
CA ARG A 142 6.46 -9.31 -11.42
C ARG A 142 6.93 -9.40 -12.88
N LYS A 143 6.02 -9.66 -13.83
CA LYS A 143 6.36 -9.77 -15.27
C LYS A 143 6.82 -8.43 -15.84
N LEU A 144 6.25 -7.32 -15.38
CA LEU A 144 6.71 -5.98 -15.74
C LEU A 144 8.13 -5.71 -15.19
N ALA A 145 8.35 -6.05 -13.92
CA ALA A 145 9.65 -5.89 -13.26
C ALA A 145 10.74 -6.76 -13.93
N ASP A 146 10.44 -8.02 -14.29
CA ASP A 146 11.36 -8.93 -14.99
C ASP A 146 11.80 -8.38 -16.36
N LYS A 147 10.91 -7.63 -17.02
CA LYS A 147 11.18 -6.91 -18.27
C LYS A 147 11.87 -5.55 -18.07
N ARG A 148 12.20 -5.20 -16.84
CA ARG A 148 12.80 -3.91 -16.43
C ARG A 148 11.93 -2.69 -16.75
N ILE A 149 10.61 -2.85 -16.74
CA ILE A 149 9.66 -1.75 -16.89
C ILE A 149 9.35 -1.21 -15.50
N PHE A 150 9.74 0.05 -15.24
CA PHE A 150 9.53 0.71 -13.95
C PHE A 150 8.84 2.07 -14.12
N PRO A 151 7.90 2.43 -13.22
CA PRO A 151 7.36 1.61 -12.13
C PRO A 151 6.52 0.41 -12.64
N ALA A 152 6.69 -0.75 -12.01
CA ALA A 152 6.05 -2.02 -12.42
C ALA A 152 4.61 -2.12 -11.91
N VAL A 153 3.80 -1.08 -12.13
CA VAL A 153 2.45 -0.94 -11.57
C VAL A 153 1.41 -1.57 -12.50
N ASP A 154 0.55 -2.40 -11.94
CA ASP A 154 -0.70 -2.80 -12.59
C ASP A 154 -1.75 -1.70 -12.38
N VAL A 155 -1.93 -0.85 -13.40
CA VAL A 155 -2.81 0.33 -13.31
C VAL A 155 -4.28 -0.09 -13.23
N ASP A 156 -4.65 -1.21 -13.85
CA ASP A 156 -6.02 -1.68 -13.90
C ASP A 156 -6.45 -2.24 -12.54
N ALA A 157 -5.61 -3.10 -11.97
CA ALA A 157 -5.90 -3.74 -10.69
C ALA A 157 -5.62 -2.86 -9.45
N SER A 158 -5.02 -1.68 -9.64
CA SER A 158 -4.77 -0.69 -8.58
C SER A 158 -5.90 0.34 -8.48
N GLY A 159 -6.22 0.80 -7.27
CA GLY A 159 -7.27 1.79 -7.06
C GLY A 159 -7.42 2.24 -5.61
N THR A 160 -8.17 3.32 -5.42
CA THR A 160 -8.54 3.86 -4.11
C THR A 160 -10.05 3.98 -4.02
N ARG A 161 -10.64 3.49 -2.93
CA ARG A 161 -12.07 3.64 -2.66
C ARG A 161 -12.40 5.10 -2.37
N LYS A 162 -13.55 5.55 -2.87
CA LYS A 162 -14.00 6.95 -2.75
C LYS A 162 -13.00 7.96 -3.31
N GLU A 163 -12.40 7.70 -4.46
CA GLU A 163 -11.45 8.64 -5.08
C GLU A 163 -12.09 10.00 -5.42
N GLU A 164 -13.42 10.09 -5.50
CA GLU A 164 -14.16 11.33 -5.73
C GLU A 164 -14.05 12.37 -4.61
N ILE A 165 -13.63 11.99 -3.39
CA ILE A 165 -13.33 12.96 -2.32
C ILE A 165 -11.87 13.45 -2.36
N LEU A 166 -11.03 12.82 -3.18
CA LEU A 166 -9.60 13.13 -3.30
C LEU A 166 -9.27 13.92 -4.56
N LEU A 167 -10.03 13.69 -5.64
CA LEU A 167 -9.82 14.31 -6.94
C LEU A 167 -10.92 15.33 -7.25
N GLY A 168 -10.57 16.41 -7.96
CA GLY A 168 -11.56 17.33 -8.50
C GLY A 168 -12.47 16.66 -9.53
N SER A 169 -13.71 17.13 -9.68
CA SER A 169 -14.69 16.52 -10.61
C SER A 169 -14.19 16.38 -12.04
N ASP A 170 -13.49 17.40 -12.53
CA ASP A 170 -12.96 17.44 -13.90
C ASP A 170 -11.78 16.48 -14.07
N GLU A 171 -10.91 16.41 -13.06
CA GLU A 171 -9.78 15.48 -13.01
C GLU A 171 -10.29 14.03 -12.98
N LEU A 172 -11.24 13.73 -12.11
CA LEU A 172 -11.85 12.42 -11.96
C LEU A 172 -12.46 11.93 -13.29
N ALA A 173 -13.19 12.80 -13.98
CA ALA A 173 -13.79 12.47 -15.28
C ALA A 173 -12.73 12.12 -16.34
N ILE A 174 -11.57 12.78 -16.32
CA ILE A 174 -10.44 12.48 -17.22
C ILE A 174 -9.77 11.16 -16.81
N VAL A 175 -9.52 10.95 -15.51
CA VAL A 175 -8.92 9.72 -14.98
C VAL A 175 -9.76 8.50 -15.34
N TRP A 176 -11.08 8.58 -15.24
CA TRP A 176 -11.98 7.48 -15.65
C TRP A 176 -11.97 7.21 -17.16
N LYS A 177 -11.81 8.23 -17.99
CA LYS A 177 -11.60 8.04 -19.44
C LYS A 177 -10.27 7.34 -19.69
N LEU A 178 -9.20 7.79 -19.05
CA LEU A 178 -7.88 7.17 -19.15
C LEU A 178 -7.93 5.70 -18.74
N ARG A 179 -8.55 5.38 -17.59
CA ARG A 179 -8.73 3.99 -17.13
C ARG A 179 -9.45 3.12 -18.16
N ARG A 180 -10.52 3.62 -18.79
CA ARG A 180 -11.23 2.87 -19.85
C ARG A 180 -10.35 2.56 -21.05
N VAL A 181 -9.49 3.50 -21.46
CA VAL A 181 -8.54 3.28 -22.55
C VAL A 181 -7.49 2.24 -22.14
N LEU A 182 -6.93 2.36 -20.93
CA LEU A 182 -5.90 1.44 -20.44
C LEU A 182 -6.44 0.02 -20.23
N HIS A 183 -7.68 -0.15 -19.76
CA HIS A 183 -8.33 -1.46 -19.59
C HIS A 183 -8.54 -2.18 -20.94
N ALA A 184 -8.61 -1.46 -22.06
CA ALA A 184 -8.75 -2.08 -23.38
C ALA A 184 -7.43 -2.64 -23.93
N LEU A 185 -6.30 -2.35 -23.27
CA LEU A 185 -4.96 -2.77 -23.67
C LEU A 185 -4.47 -3.90 -22.77
N ASP A 186 -3.53 -4.70 -23.30
CA ASP A 186 -2.76 -5.60 -22.46
C ASP A 186 -1.93 -4.80 -21.45
N GLN A 187 -1.74 -5.33 -20.24
CA GLN A 187 -1.08 -4.67 -19.11
C GLN A 187 0.28 -4.02 -19.46
N GLN A 188 1.11 -4.71 -20.25
CA GLN A 188 2.40 -4.16 -20.70
C GLN A 188 2.21 -2.96 -21.63
N GLN A 189 1.31 -3.07 -22.61
CA GLN A 189 1.03 -1.99 -23.55
C GLN A 189 0.42 -0.78 -22.83
N ALA A 190 -0.45 -1.03 -21.83
CA ALA A 190 -1.07 0.00 -21.03
C ALA A 190 -0.03 0.85 -20.27
N ILE A 191 0.90 0.21 -19.55
CA ILE A 191 1.92 0.95 -18.79
C ILE A 191 2.93 1.64 -19.71
N GLU A 192 3.34 1.01 -20.81
CA GLU A 192 4.26 1.62 -21.78
C GLU A 192 3.63 2.86 -22.43
N LEU A 193 2.38 2.76 -22.88
CA LEU A 193 1.64 3.90 -23.42
C LEU A 193 1.52 5.03 -22.40
N LEU A 194 1.17 4.70 -21.15
CA LEU A 194 1.05 5.68 -20.07
C LEU A 194 2.38 6.40 -19.84
N LEU A 195 3.48 5.66 -19.70
CA LEU A 195 4.82 6.21 -19.48
C LEU A 195 5.29 7.07 -20.66
N ASP A 196 5.04 6.63 -21.89
CA ASP A 196 5.42 7.37 -23.09
C ASP A 196 4.69 8.70 -23.20
N LYS A 197 3.39 8.73 -22.84
CA LYS A 197 2.62 9.97 -22.80
C LYS A 197 3.04 10.89 -21.64
N MET A 198 3.26 10.33 -20.45
CA MET A 198 3.71 11.12 -19.30
C MET A 198 5.07 11.77 -19.56
N LYS A 199 6.03 11.07 -20.19
CA LYS A 199 7.35 11.60 -20.56
C LYS A 199 7.30 12.79 -21.53
N GLN A 200 6.22 12.92 -22.31
CA GLN A 200 6.02 14.03 -23.24
C GLN A 200 5.52 15.30 -22.56
N THR A 201 5.24 15.25 -21.25
CA THR A 201 4.63 16.34 -20.48
C THR A 201 5.48 16.68 -19.26
N LYS A 202 5.37 17.93 -18.79
CA LYS A 202 6.14 18.39 -17.62
C LYS A 202 5.40 18.19 -16.31
N SER A 203 4.10 17.92 -16.35
CA SER A 203 3.27 17.75 -15.16
C SER A 203 2.06 16.87 -15.44
N ASN A 204 1.50 16.25 -14.38
CA ASN A 204 0.26 15.47 -14.48
C ASN A 204 -0.92 16.33 -14.97
N ALA A 205 -0.97 17.62 -14.62
CA ALA A 205 -2.00 18.53 -15.10
C ALA A 205 -1.95 18.69 -16.63
N GLU A 206 -0.75 18.89 -17.19
CA GLU A 206 -0.54 18.97 -18.64
C GLU A 206 -0.90 17.64 -19.34
N PHE A 207 -0.49 16.52 -18.75
CA PHE A 207 -0.87 15.18 -19.23
C PHE A 207 -2.37 14.98 -19.30
N LEU A 208 -3.10 15.26 -18.22
CA LEU A 208 -4.55 15.10 -18.18
C LEU A 208 -5.26 16.00 -19.21
N LEU A 209 -4.79 17.24 -19.39
CA LEU A 209 -5.30 18.14 -20.44
C LEU A 209 -5.07 17.58 -21.86
N GLN A 210 -3.92 16.92 -22.12
CA GLN A 210 -3.68 16.25 -23.40
C GLN A 210 -4.61 15.05 -23.61
N ILE A 211 -4.85 14.24 -22.58
CA ILE A 211 -5.79 13.10 -22.65
C ILE A 211 -7.22 13.58 -22.94
N GLN A 212 -7.63 14.68 -22.31
CA GLN A 212 -8.95 15.29 -22.53
C GLN A 212 -9.15 15.71 -24.00
N LYS A 213 -8.10 16.20 -24.67
CA LYS A 213 -8.14 16.62 -26.07
C LYS A 213 -8.10 15.46 -27.07
N THR A 214 -7.46 14.35 -26.71
CA THR A 214 -7.18 13.24 -27.62
C THR A 214 -8.15 12.08 -27.50
N THR A 215 -8.95 12.02 -26.44
CA THR A 215 -9.97 10.97 -26.25
C THR A 215 -11.33 11.49 -26.72
N PRO A 216 -11.91 10.98 -27.83
CA PRO A 216 -13.23 11.42 -28.28
C PRO A 216 -14.27 11.17 -27.18
N MET A 217 -15.24 12.09 -27.03
CA MET A 217 -16.39 11.84 -26.15
C MET A 217 -17.10 10.58 -26.66
N PRO A 218 -17.42 9.59 -25.80
CA PRO A 218 -18.42 8.61 -26.17
C PRO A 218 -19.66 9.42 -26.53
N GLY A 219 -20.14 9.27 -27.77
CA GLY A 219 -21.33 9.98 -28.21
C GLY A 219 -22.46 9.74 -27.21
N ASN A 220 -23.13 10.79 -26.78
CA ASN A 220 -24.46 10.66 -26.20
C ASN A 220 -25.31 9.94 -27.26
N GLY A 221 -25.48 8.63 -27.08
CA GLY A 221 -26.57 7.91 -27.72
C GLY A 221 -27.86 8.39 -27.07
N ASP A 222 -28.80 8.81 -27.93
CA ASP A 222 -30.12 9.35 -27.62
C ASP A 222 -30.91 8.58 -26.54
#